data_AF-A0A537P2S9-F1
#
_entry.id   AF-A0A537P2S9-F1
#
_cell.length_a   1.000
_cell.length_b   1.000
_cell.length_c   1.000
_cell.angle_alpha   90.00
_cell.angle_beta   90.00
_cell.angle_gamma   90.00
#
_symmetry.space_group_name_H-M   'P 1'
#
loop_
_entity.id
_entity.type
_entity.pdbx_description
1 polymer ?
#
loop_
_entity_poly.entity_id
_entity_poly.type
_entity_poly.pdbx_seq_one_letter_code
_entity_poly.pdbx_strand_id
1 'polypeptide(L)'
;MEDKVILTHRSALAAKYGSDGGKKIHAALTALVAADEERGFKTRLVYLDDVAAMKKLGAAALASNKDIRGAKKAIDGVYKALKPDYLMIVGASDVVPHQDMKNPAFKAGDDDDEFAYGDLPYACDESYGRDPAKFVGPTRVVARLPDLTGAKEPSHLIALLKTAAQWKGRKLSDYSGYFGLSAAVWKISSDLSLESVFGQGKGAMLAPPKGPVFPASALSALMHFINCHGATATPEFYGQSGNKYPVSLTTKSLKGKIKTGTVASAECCYGAELYNPMVLGLDMPICQSYLRQGAYGYFGSTTIAYGPADSNGSADLICQYFLRSILEGASIGEAALLARQQFVTKAQQMDPMDLKTLAQFCVYGDPSIHPVLKPEAKTKSMVASTAQTARFRRSETRAKLKQTGDFLKATKPTASKPEPRRRIAAKAKSTLARIAAEGGLSRKQAFVPYKVKGAPPPRGGKKGVAKAATAPSRYFLAVGMPRSQKPDGQKIAVIAKEVGGKIIDYRIYYQR
;
A
#
# COMPACT_ATOMS: atom_id res chain seq x y z
N MET A 1 -0.11 -14.18 -24.80
CA MET A 1 0.29 -13.00 -24.02
C MET A 1 -0.97 -12.21 -23.77
N GLU A 2 -1.25 -12.01 -22.49
CA GLU A 2 -2.47 -11.46 -21.94
C GLU A 2 -2.03 -10.15 -21.31
N ASP A 3 -2.75 -9.06 -21.54
CA ASP A 3 -2.34 -7.77 -20.98
C ASP A 3 -2.79 -7.70 -19.52
N LYS A 4 -3.98 -8.22 -19.21
CA LYS A 4 -4.54 -8.23 -17.87
C LYS A 4 -5.11 -9.59 -17.53
N VAL A 5 -4.91 -10.01 -16.28
CA VAL A 5 -5.57 -11.18 -15.72
C VAL A 5 -6.37 -10.79 -14.50
N ILE A 6 -7.66 -11.12 -14.50
CA ILE A 6 -8.57 -10.97 -13.36
C ILE A 6 -8.60 -12.30 -12.61
N LEU A 7 -8.32 -12.26 -11.31
CA LEU A 7 -8.19 -13.43 -10.43
C LEU A 7 -9.26 -13.37 -9.34
N THR A 8 -10.04 -14.43 -9.17
CA THR A 8 -11.02 -14.53 -8.08
C THR A 8 -11.30 -15.98 -7.70
N HIS A 9 -12.10 -16.21 -6.66
CA HIS A 9 -12.49 -17.54 -6.21
C HIS A 9 -14.00 -17.71 -6.40
N ARG A 10 -14.42 -18.55 -7.36
CA ARG A 10 -15.81 -18.69 -7.79
C ARG A 10 -16.70 -19.18 -6.67
N SER A 11 -16.28 -20.26 -6.01
CA SER A 11 -17.04 -20.92 -4.96
C SER A 11 -17.17 -20.05 -3.72
N ALA A 12 -16.15 -19.25 -3.38
CA ALA A 12 -16.23 -18.28 -2.29
C ALA A 12 -17.25 -17.17 -2.59
N LEU A 13 -17.26 -16.62 -3.81
CA LEU A 13 -18.27 -15.65 -4.24
C LEU A 13 -19.69 -16.26 -4.22
N ALA A 14 -19.86 -17.48 -4.72
CA ALA A 14 -21.14 -18.17 -4.71
C ALA A 14 -21.62 -18.51 -3.28
N ALA A 15 -20.72 -18.91 -2.38
CA ALA A 15 -21.05 -19.14 -0.97
C ALA A 15 -21.47 -17.84 -0.27
N LYS A 16 -20.85 -16.71 -0.63
CA LYS A 16 -21.11 -15.39 -0.04
C LYS A 16 -22.41 -14.75 -0.54
N TYR A 17 -22.69 -14.85 -1.84
CA TYR A 17 -23.77 -14.13 -2.52
C TYR A 17 -24.90 -15.04 -3.05
N GLY A 18 -24.84 -16.33 -2.77
CA GLY A 18 -25.70 -17.33 -3.40
C GLY A 18 -25.39 -17.56 -4.88
N SER A 19 -26.05 -18.55 -5.46
CA SER A 19 -25.87 -18.93 -6.87
C SER A 19 -26.22 -17.79 -7.83
N ASP A 20 -27.32 -17.08 -7.60
CA ASP A 20 -27.76 -15.98 -8.46
C ASP A 20 -26.88 -14.73 -8.31
N GLY A 21 -26.42 -14.43 -7.10
CA GLY A 21 -25.43 -13.36 -6.90
C GLY A 21 -24.11 -13.68 -7.59
N GLY A 22 -23.65 -14.94 -7.52
CA GLY A 22 -22.49 -15.43 -8.27
C GLY A 22 -22.63 -15.27 -9.79
N LYS A 23 -23.81 -15.59 -10.37
CA LYS A 23 -24.09 -15.38 -11.80
C LYS A 23 -24.04 -13.89 -12.18
N LYS A 24 -24.64 -13.00 -11.37
CA LYS A 24 -24.61 -11.55 -11.61
C LYS A 24 -23.19 -10.99 -11.57
N ILE A 25 -22.36 -11.47 -10.63
CA ILE A 25 -20.94 -11.09 -10.56
C ILE A 25 -20.17 -11.61 -11.78
N HIS A 26 -20.40 -12.86 -12.20
CA HIS A 26 -19.79 -13.39 -13.41
C HIS A 26 -20.14 -12.54 -14.65
N ALA A 27 -21.41 -12.16 -14.81
CA ALA A 27 -21.83 -11.28 -15.90
C ALA A 27 -21.12 -9.91 -15.86
N ALA A 28 -20.97 -9.31 -14.67
CA ALA A 28 -20.24 -8.05 -14.50
C ALA A 28 -18.74 -8.18 -14.82
N LEU A 29 -18.11 -9.32 -14.46
CA LEU A 29 -16.73 -9.62 -14.82
C LEU A 29 -16.56 -9.76 -16.35
N THR A 30 -17.49 -10.45 -17.01
CA THR A 30 -17.49 -10.58 -18.48
C THR A 30 -17.69 -9.23 -19.16
N ALA A 31 -18.55 -8.36 -18.63
CA ALA A 31 -18.72 -6.99 -19.13
C ALA A 31 -17.45 -6.15 -18.99
N LEU A 32 -16.68 -6.32 -17.91
CA LEU A 32 -15.37 -5.70 -17.76
C LEU A 32 -14.37 -6.21 -18.80
N VAL A 33 -14.34 -7.53 -19.05
CA VAL A 33 -13.48 -8.12 -20.10
C VAL A 33 -13.81 -7.56 -21.48
N ALA A 34 -15.09 -7.45 -21.84
CA ALA A 34 -15.51 -6.86 -23.11
C ALA A 34 -15.12 -5.37 -23.22
N ALA A 35 -15.35 -4.59 -22.16
CA ALA A 35 -14.95 -3.18 -22.13
C ALA A 35 -13.43 -2.99 -22.21
N ASP A 36 -12.65 -3.91 -21.67
CA ASP A 36 -11.19 -3.94 -21.81
C ASP A 36 -10.76 -4.23 -23.25
N GLU A 37 -11.44 -5.16 -23.93
CA GLU A 37 -11.20 -5.48 -25.34
C GLU A 37 -11.48 -4.28 -26.25
N GLU A 38 -12.59 -3.55 -26.02
CA GLU A 38 -12.89 -2.28 -26.71
C GLU A 38 -11.79 -1.22 -26.50
N ARG A 39 -11.08 -1.26 -25.37
CA ARG A 39 -9.93 -0.40 -25.07
C ARG A 39 -8.59 -0.96 -25.56
N GLY A 40 -8.59 -2.10 -26.25
CA GLY A 40 -7.38 -2.74 -26.79
C GLY A 40 -6.55 -3.50 -25.76
N PHE A 41 -7.16 -3.95 -24.65
CA PHE A 41 -6.55 -4.88 -23.70
C PHE A 41 -7.02 -6.31 -23.96
N LYS A 42 -6.07 -7.25 -24.02
CA LYS A 42 -6.39 -8.67 -23.94
C LYS A 42 -6.53 -9.10 -22.49
N THR A 43 -7.77 -9.12 -21.97
CA THR A 43 -8.06 -9.50 -20.58
C THR A 43 -8.52 -10.96 -20.47
N ARG A 44 -8.01 -11.69 -19.47
CA ARG A 44 -8.47 -13.06 -19.13
C ARG A 44 -8.99 -13.13 -17.70
N LEU A 45 -10.18 -13.68 -17.52
CA LEU A 45 -10.70 -14.08 -16.21
C LEU A 45 -10.21 -15.48 -15.83
N VAL A 46 -9.67 -15.63 -14.62
CA VAL A 46 -9.23 -16.91 -14.06
C VAL A 46 -9.86 -17.10 -12.68
N TYR A 47 -10.58 -18.20 -12.54
CA TYR A 47 -11.06 -18.68 -11.25
C TYR A 47 -10.00 -19.56 -10.62
N LEU A 48 -9.48 -19.13 -9.46
CA LEU A 48 -8.38 -19.80 -8.78
C LEU A 48 -8.75 -21.21 -8.31
N ASP A 49 -10.03 -21.46 -8.08
CA ASP A 49 -10.60 -22.73 -7.64
C ASP A 49 -11.05 -23.65 -8.80
N ASP A 50 -10.91 -23.23 -10.06
CA ASP A 50 -11.18 -24.08 -11.22
C ASP A 50 -10.00 -25.01 -11.50
N VAL A 51 -10.10 -26.25 -11.00
CA VAL A 51 -9.04 -27.27 -11.11
C VAL A 51 -8.63 -27.53 -12.56
N ALA A 52 -9.59 -27.60 -13.48
CA ALA A 52 -9.31 -27.92 -14.88
C ALA A 52 -8.61 -26.74 -15.58
N ALA A 53 -9.09 -25.51 -15.37
CA ALA A 53 -8.46 -24.33 -15.94
C ALA A 53 -7.05 -24.09 -15.37
N MET A 54 -6.87 -24.26 -14.06
CA MET A 54 -5.57 -24.10 -13.41
C MET A 54 -4.57 -25.18 -13.85
N LYS A 55 -5.01 -26.44 -14.03
CA LYS A 55 -4.18 -27.51 -14.59
C LYS A 55 -3.70 -27.18 -16.00
N LYS A 56 -4.54 -26.61 -16.86
CA LYS A 56 -4.15 -26.16 -18.22
C LYS A 56 -3.09 -25.05 -18.19
N LEU A 57 -3.04 -24.26 -17.13
CA LEU A 57 -2.00 -23.25 -16.90
C LEU A 57 -0.75 -23.81 -16.21
N GLY A 58 -0.73 -25.10 -15.86
CA GLY A 58 0.33 -25.67 -15.01
C GLY A 58 0.37 -25.06 -13.60
N ALA A 59 -0.74 -24.45 -13.16
CA ALA A 59 -0.86 -23.77 -11.88
C ALA A 59 -1.63 -24.65 -10.87
N ALA A 60 -1.32 -24.50 -9.58
CA ALA A 60 -2.08 -25.17 -8.53
C ALA A 60 -3.41 -24.45 -8.29
N ALA A 61 -4.51 -25.19 -8.26
CA ALA A 61 -5.81 -24.63 -7.89
C ALA A 61 -5.86 -24.29 -6.39
N LEU A 62 -6.58 -23.22 -6.05
CA LEU A 62 -6.88 -22.80 -4.70
C LEU A 62 -8.16 -23.48 -4.23
N ALA A 63 -8.03 -24.60 -3.51
CA ALA A 63 -9.18 -25.36 -3.05
C ALA A 63 -9.99 -24.63 -1.97
N SER A 64 -9.35 -23.78 -1.17
CA SER A 64 -9.99 -23.02 -0.10
C SER A 64 -9.54 -21.57 -0.11
N ASN A 65 -10.51 -20.64 -0.08
CA ASN A 65 -10.29 -19.21 0.12
C ASN A 65 -9.64 -18.84 1.47
N LYS A 66 -9.47 -19.80 2.40
CA LYS A 66 -8.76 -19.61 3.66
C LYS A 66 -7.28 -19.98 3.58
N ASP A 67 -6.83 -20.65 2.52
CA ASP A 67 -5.44 -21.06 2.35
C ASP A 67 -4.58 -19.91 1.79
N ILE A 68 -4.00 -19.12 2.70
CA ILE A 68 -3.13 -17.98 2.37
C ILE A 68 -1.93 -18.42 1.52
N ARG A 69 -1.29 -19.54 1.86
CA ARG A 69 -0.12 -20.06 1.13
C ARG A 69 -0.54 -20.57 -0.24
N GLY A 70 -1.65 -21.31 -0.32
CA GLY A 70 -2.24 -21.81 -1.54
C GLY A 70 -2.60 -20.68 -2.49
N ALA A 71 -3.17 -19.58 -2.00
CA ALA A 71 -3.54 -18.43 -2.82
C ALA A 71 -2.30 -17.82 -3.50
N LYS A 72 -1.20 -17.65 -2.75
CA LYS A 72 0.07 -17.19 -3.32
C LYS A 72 0.62 -18.16 -4.36
N LYS A 73 0.61 -19.47 -4.07
CA LYS A 73 1.05 -20.50 -5.03
C LYS A 73 0.22 -20.50 -6.32
N ALA A 74 -1.10 -20.37 -6.21
CA ALA A 74 -2.02 -20.32 -7.34
C ALA A 74 -1.75 -19.10 -8.22
N ILE A 75 -1.72 -17.90 -7.62
CA ILE A 75 -1.48 -16.63 -8.32
C ILE A 75 -0.08 -16.62 -8.98
N ASP A 76 0.95 -17.14 -8.30
CA ASP A 76 2.28 -17.30 -8.88
C ASP A 76 2.27 -18.22 -10.11
N GLY A 77 1.52 -19.31 -10.06
CA GLY A 77 1.35 -20.22 -11.19
C GLY A 77 0.70 -19.52 -12.38
N VAL A 78 -0.40 -18.78 -12.15
CA VAL A 78 -1.07 -18.01 -13.22
C VAL A 78 -0.13 -16.96 -13.80
N TYR A 79 0.58 -16.21 -12.97
CA TYR A 79 1.53 -15.20 -13.45
C TYR A 79 2.66 -15.82 -14.29
N LYS A 80 3.23 -16.95 -13.86
CA LYS A 80 4.29 -17.63 -14.62
C LYS A 80 3.80 -18.11 -15.99
N ALA A 81 2.57 -18.61 -16.06
CA ALA A 81 1.98 -19.13 -17.29
C ALA A 81 1.63 -18.02 -18.29
N LEU A 82 1.05 -16.91 -17.80
CA LEU A 82 0.44 -15.89 -18.66
C LEU A 82 1.30 -14.61 -18.81
N LYS A 83 2.17 -14.33 -17.84
CA LYS A 83 3.03 -13.15 -17.73
C LYS A 83 2.31 -11.83 -18.06
N PRO A 84 1.16 -11.53 -17.42
CA PRO A 84 0.39 -10.36 -17.77
C PRO A 84 1.06 -9.05 -17.34
N ASP A 85 0.69 -7.95 -18.01
CA ASP A 85 1.09 -6.61 -17.60
C ASP A 85 0.44 -6.23 -16.26
N TYR A 86 -0.83 -6.63 -16.06
CA TYR A 86 -1.64 -6.33 -14.88
C TYR A 86 -2.26 -7.58 -14.25
N LEU A 87 -2.21 -7.68 -12.92
CA LEU A 87 -2.94 -8.67 -12.12
C LEU A 87 -3.97 -7.97 -11.25
N MET A 88 -5.25 -8.24 -11.50
CA MET A 88 -6.35 -7.73 -10.70
C MET A 88 -6.92 -8.82 -9.80
N ILE A 89 -6.87 -8.63 -8.49
CA ILE A 89 -7.51 -9.53 -7.52
C ILE A 89 -8.94 -9.03 -7.27
N VAL A 90 -9.96 -9.86 -7.49
CA VAL A 90 -11.36 -9.50 -7.24
C VAL A 90 -11.88 -10.20 -5.99
N GLY A 91 -12.40 -9.39 -5.06
CA GLY A 91 -12.90 -9.80 -3.76
C GLY A 91 -12.00 -9.35 -2.60
N ALA A 92 -12.56 -9.27 -1.40
CA ALA A 92 -11.89 -8.98 -0.14
C ALA A 92 -11.19 -10.24 0.39
N SER A 93 -10.66 -10.14 1.61
CA SER A 93 -9.88 -11.22 2.25
C SER A 93 -10.69 -12.49 2.51
N ASP A 94 -12.03 -12.42 2.52
CA ASP A 94 -12.92 -13.58 2.63
C ASP A 94 -13.23 -14.25 1.26
N VAL A 95 -12.70 -13.72 0.14
CA VAL A 95 -12.81 -14.32 -1.20
C VAL A 95 -11.44 -14.76 -1.71
N VAL A 96 -10.46 -13.85 -1.68
CA VAL A 96 -9.04 -14.14 -1.95
C VAL A 96 -8.23 -13.55 -0.80
N PRO A 97 -7.52 -14.35 0.01
CA PRO A 97 -6.95 -13.87 1.25
C PRO A 97 -5.86 -12.81 1.01
N HIS A 98 -5.76 -11.85 1.92
CA HIS A 98 -4.52 -11.08 2.09
C HIS A 98 -3.40 -12.01 2.57
N GLN A 99 -2.16 -11.65 2.27
CA GLN A 99 -0.98 -12.37 2.75
C GLN A 99 -0.60 -11.89 4.16
N ASP A 100 -0.07 -12.79 4.98
CA ASP A 100 0.14 -12.63 6.42
C ASP A 100 1.61 -12.36 6.79
N MET A 101 2.17 -11.27 6.25
CA MET A 101 3.54 -10.87 6.58
C MET A 101 3.65 -10.50 8.07
N LYS A 102 4.68 -10.98 8.76
CA LYS A 102 4.93 -10.59 10.16
C LYS A 102 5.25 -9.11 10.22
N ASN A 103 4.60 -8.40 11.14
CA ASN A 103 4.96 -7.04 11.47
C ASN A 103 6.29 -7.04 12.27
N PRO A 104 7.36 -6.44 11.75
CA PRO A 104 8.65 -6.41 12.45
C PRO A 104 8.66 -5.49 13.69
N ALA A 105 7.67 -4.62 13.85
CA ALA A 105 7.48 -3.75 15.02
C ALA A 105 6.55 -4.37 16.09
N PHE A 106 5.91 -5.51 15.81
CA PHE A 106 4.94 -6.13 16.71
C PHE A 106 5.51 -6.37 18.12
N LYS A 107 4.76 -5.89 19.10
CA LYS A 107 4.90 -6.23 20.50
C LYS A 107 3.62 -5.86 21.21
N ALA A 108 2.91 -6.86 21.75
CA ALA A 108 1.66 -6.64 22.48
C ALA A 108 1.79 -5.53 23.54
N GLY A 109 0.83 -4.59 23.53
CA GLY A 109 0.79 -3.38 24.36
C GLY A 109 1.52 -2.17 23.77
N ASP A 110 2.40 -2.37 22.77
CA ASP A 110 3.09 -1.31 22.06
C ASP A 110 2.56 -1.17 20.62
N ASP A 111 2.80 -2.17 19.77
CA ASP A 111 2.26 -2.30 18.42
C ASP A 111 1.53 -3.64 18.32
N ASP A 112 0.20 -3.58 18.31
CA ASP A 112 -0.66 -4.75 18.52
C ASP A 112 -0.94 -5.56 17.24
N ASP A 113 -0.47 -5.09 16.07
CA ASP A 113 -0.62 -5.82 14.81
C ASP A 113 0.42 -6.94 14.71
N GLU A 114 0.05 -8.20 14.92
CA GLU A 114 0.99 -9.32 14.71
C GLU A 114 1.42 -9.44 13.22
N PHE A 115 0.49 -9.17 12.31
CA PHE A 115 0.69 -9.28 10.87
C PHE A 115 0.34 -7.99 10.15
N ALA A 116 1.20 -7.59 9.22
CA ALA A 116 0.91 -6.59 8.21
C ALA A 116 0.19 -7.29 7.04
N TYR A 117 -1.13 -7.46 7.15
CA TYR A 117 -1.92 -8.11 6.11
C TYR A 117 -1.90 -7.28 4.82
N GLY A 118 -1.64 -7.90 3.67
CA GLY A 118 -1.73 -7.16 2.41
C GLY A 118 -1.41 -7.96 1.17
N ASP A 119 -1.30 -7.26 0.04
CA ASP A 119 -1.10 -7.88 -1.28
C ASP A 119 0.35 -7.80 -1.80
N LEU A 120 1.28 -7.22 -1.02
CA LEU A 120 2.69 -7.07 -1.44
C LEU A 120 3.30 -8.40 -1.95
N PRO A 121 3.14 -9.56 -1.27
CA PRO A 121 3.73 -10.79 -1.77
C PRO A 121 3.18 -11.24 -3.13
N TYR A 122 1.93 -10.91 -3.47
CA TYR A 122 1.41 -11.17 -4.82
C TYR A 122 2.11 -10.34 -5.89
N ALA A 123 2.66 -9.17 -5.52
CA ALA A 123 3.44 -8.30 -6.38
C ALA A 123 4.91 -8.73 -6.57
N CYS A 124 5.37 -9.79 -5.91
CA CYS A 124 6.76 -10.23 -5.95
C CYS A 124 6.91 -11.67 -6.45
N ASP A 125 8.09 -12.00 -6.97
CA ASP A 125 8.39 -13.33 -7.53
C ASP A 125 8.77 -14.38 -6.49
N GLU A 126 9.06 -13.97 -5.24
CA GLU A 126 9.29 -14.88 -4.14
C GLU A 126 8.05 -15.73 -3.88
N SER A 127 8.27 -17.00 -3.56
CA SER A 127 7.22 -17.86 -3.00
C SER A 127 6.69 -17.29 -1.69
N TYR A 128 5.54 -17.81 -1.25
CA TYR A 128 4.98 -17.53 0.07
C TYR A 128 6.03 -17.49 1.19
N GLY A 129 5.92 -16.47 2.03
CA GLY A 129 6.71 -16.30 3.25
C GLY A 129 6.15 -15.15 4.07
N ARG A 130 6.41 -15.16 5.37
CA ARG A 130 5.96 -14.11 6.29
C ARG A 130 7.03 -13.07 6.64
N ASP A 131 8.18 -13.11 5.99
CA ASP A 131 9.29 -12.18 6.27
C ASP A 131 9.23 -11.02 5.27
N PRO A 132 8.84 -9.80 5.67
CA PRO A 132 8.71 -8.66 4.76
C PRO A 132 10.02 -8.32 4.05
N ALA A 133 11.18 -8.65 4.64
CA ALA A 133 12.48 -8.44 4.01
C ALA A 133 12.67 -9.23 2.71
N LYS A 134 11.88 -10.28 2.47
CA LYS A 134 11.90 -11.05 1.21
C LYS A 134 11.20 -10.33 0.06
N PHE A 135 10.37 -9.33 0.34
CA PHE A 135 9.48 -8.70 -0.63
C PHE A 135 9.86 -7.25 -0.95
N VAL A 136 11.12 -6.86 -0.71
CA VAL A 136 11.62 -5.49 -0.95
C VAL A 136 11.83 -5.15 -2.43
N GLY A 137 11.70 -6.12 -3.33
CA GLY A 137 11.80 -5.91 -4.77
C GLY A 137 10.54 -6.36 -5.51
N PRO A 138 9.37 -5.73 -5.30
CA PRO A 138 8.18 -6.07 -6.06
C PRO A 138 8.42 -5.84 -7.55
N THR A 139 7.92 -6.74 -8.39
CA THR A 139 8.14 -6.76 -9.84
C THR A 139 6.84 -6.68 -10.63
N ARG A 140 5.69 -7.03 -10.03
CA ARG A 140 4.40 -7.19 -10.71
C ARG A 140 3.46 -6.03 -10.39
N VAL A 141 2.66 -5.63 -11.38
CA VAL A 141 1.60 -4.65 -11.19
C VAL A 141 0.36 -5.37 -10.67
N VAL A 142 0.03 -5.12 -9.40
CA VAL A 142 -1.06 -5.77 -8.69
C VAL A 142 -1.92 -4.72 -7.99
N ALA A 143 -3.23 -4.85 -8.13
CA ALA A 143 -4.20 -4.16 -7.29
C ALA A 143 -5.39 -5.08 -6.99
N ARG A 144 -6.16 -4.74 -5.96
CA ARG A 144 -7.35 -5.47 -5.55
C ARG A 144 -8.60 -4.65 -5.80
N LEU A 145 -9.65 -5.24 -6.34
CA LEU A 145 -10.99 -4.66 -6.36
C LEU A 145 -11.83 -5.37 -5.28
N PRO A 146 -11.81 -4.89 -4.02
CA PRO A 146 -12.39 -5.61 -2.91
C PRO A 146 -13.91 -5.45 -2.87
N ASP A 147 -14.65 -6.55 -2.72
CA ASP A 147 -16.05 -6.48 -2.29
C ASP A 147 -16.14 -6.17 -0.79
N LEU A 148 -17.36 -6.06 -0.24
CA LEU A 148 -17.52 -5.86 1.19
C LEU A 148 -17.38 -7.20 1.93
N THR A 149 -16.42 -7.30 2.85
CA THR A 149 -16.23 -8.47 3.71
C THR A 149 -17.54 -8.83 4.43
N GLY A 150 -17.96 -10.10 4.34
CA GLY A 150 -19.19 -10.60 4.97
C GLY A 150 -20.51 -10.10 4.37
N ALA A 151 -20.49 -9.33 3.27
CA ALA A 151 -21.72 -8.90 2.63
C ALA A 151 -22.49 -10.07 2.01
N LYS A 152 -23.83 -9.95 2.01
CA LYS A 152 -24.76 -10.91 1.41
C LYS A 152 -25.31 -10.46 0.06
N GLU A 153 -25.16 -9.18 -0.26
CA GLU A 153 -25.65 -8.57 -1.50
C GLU A 153 -24.50 -8.20 -2.46
N PRO A 154 -24.56 -8.62 -3.73
CA PRO A 154 -23.46 -8.44 -4.69
C PRO A 154 -23.40 -7.03 -5.30
N SER A 155 -24.39 -6.18 -5.02
CA SER A 155 -24.56 -4.87 -5.68
C SER A 155 -23.34 -3.96 -5.52
N HIS A 156 -22.65 -4.02 -4.38
CA HIS A 156 -21.42 -3.26 -4.15
C HIS A 156 -20.33 -3.68 -5.14
N LEU A 157 -20.01 -4.98 -5.22
CA LEU A 157 -18.97 -5.47 -6.13
C LEU A 157 -19.34 -5.22 -7.60
N ILE A 158 -20.61 -5.41 -7.96
CA ILE A 158 -21.11 -5.13 -9.32
C ILE A 158 -20.92 -3.65 -9.65
N ALA A 159 -21.18 -2.73 -8.72
CA ALA A 159 -20.93 -1.31 -8.92
C ALA A 159 -19.44 -1.01 -9.13
N LEU A 160 -18.54 -1.64 -8.36
CA LEU A 160 -17.09 -1.49 -8.54
C LEU A 160 -16.64 -1.98 -9.92
N LEU A 161 -17.11 -3.16 -10.35
CA LEU A 161 -16.83 -3.73 -11.66
C LEU A 161 -17.39 -2.85 -12.78
N LYS A 162 -18.57 -2.24 -12.59
CA LYS A 162 -19.14 -1.28 -13.53
C LYS A 162 -18.29 -0.02 -13.64
N THR A 163 -17.82 0.55 -12.53
CA THR A 163 -16.88 1.69 -12.56
C THR A 163 -15.60 1.30 -13.31
N ALA A 164 -15.05 0.12 -13.04
CA ALA A 164 -13.88 -0.40 -13.73
C ALA A 164 -14.14 -0.69 -15.22
N ALA A 165 -15.37 -1.02 -15.62
CA ALA A 165 -15.72 -1.22 -17.03
C ALA A 165 -15.94 0.10 -17.76
N GLN A 166 -16.35 1.17 -17.06
CA GLN A 166 -16.77 2.44 -17.64
C GLN A 166 -15.76 3.59 -17.43
N TRP A 167 -14.56 3.28 -16.92
CA TRP A 167 -13.56 4.29 -16.62
C TRP A 167 -13.12 5.05 -17.88
N LYS A 168 -12.70 6.31 -17.67
CA LYS A 168 -12.15 7.18 -18.70
C LYS A 168 -10.96 7.93 -18.13
N GLY A 169 -9.84 7.92 -18.84
CA GLY A 169 -8.73 8.81 -18.52
C GLY A 169 -9.14 10.27 -18.71
N ARG A 170 -8.53 11.17 -17.93
CA ARG A 170 -8.78 12.62 -18.02
C ARG A 170 -7.49 13.39 -18.25
N LYS A 171 -7.59 14.69 -18.51
CA LYS A 171 -6.39 15.53 -18.69
C LYS A 171 -5.70 15.72 -17.34
N LEU A 172 -4.38 15.93 -17.36
CA LEU A 172 -3.61 16.25 -16.15
C LEU A 172 -4.18 17.46 -15.40
N SER A 173 -4.65 18.48 -16.13
CA SER A 173 -5.28 19.68 -15.56
C SER A 173 -6.52 19.38 -14.72
N ASP A 174 -7.19 18.25 -14.92
CA ASP A 174 -8.37 17.87 -14.13
C ASP A 174 -7.99 17.33 -12.74
N TYR A 175 -6.72 16.91 -12.56
CA TYR A 175 -6.16 16.37 -11.31
C TYR A 175 -5.23 17.36 -10.59
N SER A 176 -5.07 18.58 -11.09
CA SER A 176 -4.22 19.61 -10.46
C SER A 176 -4.80 20.15 -9.15
N GLY A 177 -6.13 20.17 -9.03
CA GLY A 177 -6.82 20.47 -7.78
C GLY A 177 -6.90 19.25 -6.86
N TYR A 178 -6.67 19.46 -5.56
CA TYR A 178 -6.68 18.40 -4.55
C TYR A 178 -7.49 18.74 -3.31
N PHE A 179 -7.94 17.68 -2.63
CA PHE A 179 -8.42 17.69 -1.26
C PHE A 179 -7.29 17.20 -0.34
N GLY A 180 -6.67 18.11 0.41
CA GLY A 180 -5.65 17.80 1.41
C GLY A 180 -6.24 17.94 2.82
N LEU A 181 -6.21 16.88 3.64
CA LEU A 181 -6.70 16.88 5.02
C LEU A 181 -5.61 16.38 5.97
N SER A 182 -5.33 17.10 7.05
CA SER A 182 -4.33 16.73 8.05
C SER A 182 -4.85 16.86 9.47
N ALA A 183 -4.40 16.00 10.39
CA ALA A 183 -4.41 16.33 11.81
C ALA A 183 -3.57 17.60 12.04
N ALA A 184 -4.00 18.50 12.93
CA ALA A 184 -3.34 19.80 13.09
C ALA A 184 -1.88 19.67 13.55
N VAL A 185 -1.56 18.66 14.37
CA VAL A 185 -0.19 18.40 14.85
C VAL A 185 0.78 17.94 13.76
N TRP A 186 0.28 17.54 12.58
CA TRP A 186 1.08 17.09 11.44
C TRP A 186 1.03 18.05 10.26
N LYS A 187 0.65 19.31 10.51
CA LYS A 187 0.60 20.34 9.47
C LYS A 187 1.87 20.37 8.64
N ILE A 188 3.04 20.34 9.28
CA ILE A 188 4.34 20.48 8.60
C ILE A 188 4.59 19.28 7.67
N SER A 189 4.51 18.05 8.18
CA SER A 189 4.70 16.84 7.35
C SER A 189 3.67 16.73 6.20
N SER A 190 2.42 17.07 6.46
CA SER A 190 1.37 17.09 5.43
C SER A 190 1.60 18.15 4.35
N ASP A 191 2.00 19.37 4.73
CA ASP A 191 2.29 20.43 3.77
C ASP A 191 3.49 20.08 2.89
N LEU A 192 4.55 19.48 3.47
CA LEU A 192 5.69 18.95 2.70
C LEU A 192 5.26 17.86 1.71
N SER A 193 4.35 16.98 2.13
CA SER A 193 3.80 15.93 1.26
C SER A 193 3.01 16.51 0.10
N LEU A 194 2.13 17.48 0.38
CA LEU A 194 1.33 18.15 -0.64
C LEU A 194 2.22 18.94 -1.61
N GLU A 195 3.23 19.65 -1.12
CA GLU A 195 4.18 20.37 -1.96
C GLU A 195 4.98 19.42 -2.86
N SER A 196 5.45 18.28 -2.34
CA SER A 196 6.17 17.29 -3.14
C SER A 196 5.31 16.63 -4.23
N VAL A 197 3.99 16.57 -4.05
CA VAL A 197 3.07 15.93 -5.01
C VAL A 197 2.52 16.94 -6.01
N PHE A 198 2.10 18.12 -5.55
CA PHE A 198 1.34 19.09 -6.34
C PHE A 198 2.11 20.39 -6.64
N GLY A 199 3.35 20.52 -6.13
CA GLY A 199 4.12 21.76 -6.20
C GLY A 199 3.63 22.81 -5.20
N GLN A 200 4.08 24.06 -5.35
CA GLN A 200 3.63 25.17 -4.51
C GLN A 200 2.11 25.37 -4.66
N GLY A 201 1.38 25.11 -3.58
CA GLY A 201 -0.08 25.09 -3.57
C GLY A 201 -0.67 25.39 -2.20
N LYS A 202 -1.94 25.04 -2.01
CA LYS A 202 -2.65 25.25 -0.74
C LYS A 202 -2.23 24.20 0.29
N GLY A 203 -1.81 24.64 1.48
CA GLY A 203 -1.56 23.70 2.59
C GLY A 203 -2.79 22.86 2.96
N ALA A 204 -2.58 21.83 3.78
CA ALA A 204 -3.62 20.91 4.20
C ALA A 204 -4.72 21.63 5.00
N MET A 205 -5.97 21.20 4.83
CA MET A 205 -7.05 21.54 5.74
C MET A 205 -6.80 20.84 7.08
N LEU A 206 -6.74 21.60 8.17
CA LEU A 206 -6.40 21.06 9.49
C LEU A 206 -7.65 20.67 10.29
N ALA A 207 -7.64 19.45 10.82
CA ALA A 207 -8.62 18.95 11.76
C ALA A 207 -7.96 18.80 13.14
N PRO A 208 -8.42 19.55 14.17
CA PRO A 208 -9.38 20.68 14.13
C PRO A 208 -8.79 21.97 13.51
N PRO A 209 -9.63 22.99 13.18
CA PRO A 209 -11.07 23.08 13.41
C PRO A 209 -11.94 22.56 12.24
N LYS A 210 -11.35 22.08 11.15
CA LYS A 210 -12.11 21.51 10.03
C LYS A 210 -12.58 20.07 10.34
N GLY A 211 -13.53 19.59 9.54
CA GLY A 211 -14.15 18.27 9.72
C GLY A 211 -15.30 18.29 10.74
N PRO A 212 -16.10 17.20 10.81
CA PRO A 212 -16.05 16.02 9.95
C PRO A 212 -16.75 16.19 8.60
N VAL A 213 -17.41 17.33 8.38
CA VAL A 213 -18.20 17.62 7.17
C VAL A 213 -17.47 18.63 6.30
N PHE A 214 -17.31 18.28 5.03
CA PHE A 214 -16.76 19.17 4.00
C PHE A 214 -17.80 19.43 2.90
N PRO A 215 -17.73 20.60 2.25
CA PRO A 215 -18.59 20.90 1.11
C PRO A 215 -18.26 19.97 -0.06
N ALA A 216 -19.26 19.69 -0.90
CA ALA A 216 -19.09 18.85 -2.09
C ALA A 216 -18.03 19.42 -3.04
N SER A 217 -17.89 20.75 -3.12
CA SER A 217 -16.86 21.39 -3.94
C SER A 217 -15.43 20.97 -3.54
N ALA A 218 -15.13 20.86 -2.25
CA ALA A 218 -13.82 20.41 -1.77
C ALA A 218 -13.59 18.92 -2.06
N LEU A 219 -14.60 18.07 -1.83
CA LEU A 219 -14.52 16.62 -2.03
C LEU A 219 -14.69 16.18 -3.50
N SER A 220 -15.01 17.12 -4.39
CA SER A 220 -15.10 16.88 -5.83
C SER A 220 -13.75 16.95 -6.55
N ALA A 221 -12.68 17.34 -5.84
CA ALA A 221 -11.32 17.23 -6.33
C ALA A 221 -11.01 15.76 -6.69
N LEU A 222 -10.22 15.54 -7.74
CA LEU A 222 -9.91 14.17 -8.18
C LEU A 222 -8.71 13.57 -7.47
N MET A 223 -7.92 14.38 -6.75
CA MET A 223 -6.78 13.92 -5.95
C MET A 223 -7.04 14.18 -4.47
N HIS A 224 -7.01 13.13 -3.67
CA HIS A 224 -7.23 13.21 -2.22
C HIS A 224 -5.98 12.74 -1.47
N PHE A 225 -5.48 13.57 -0.56
CA PHE A 225 -4.41 13.24 0.38
C PHE A 225 -4.95 13.44 1.80
N ILE A 226 -4.89 12.39 2.62
CA ILE A 226 -5.44 12.39 3.98
C ILE A 226 -4.36 11.90 4.93
N ASN A 227 -3.93 12.73 5.88
CA ASN A 227 -2.99 12.40 6.94
C ASN A 227 -3.64 12.65 8.31
N CYS A 228 -4.36 11.65 8.82
CA CYS A 228 -5.22 11.75 10.00
C CYS A 228 -5.22 10.41 10.74
N HIS A 229 -5.49 10.46 12.04
CA HIS A 229 -5.67 9.26 12.87
C HIS A 229 -6.70 8.33 12.27
N GLY A 230 -6.38 7.04 12.27
CA GLY A 230 -7.36 5.99 12.06
C GLY A 230 -7.33 4.96 13.18
N ALA A 231 -8.36 4.15 13.26
CA ALA A 231 -8.47 3.09 14.26
C ALA A 231 -8.99 1.80 13.59
N THR A 232 -8.68 0.66 14.22
CA THR A 232 -9.17 -0.63 13.75
C THR A 232 -10.68 -0.68 13.87
N ALA A 233 -11.33 -1.21 12.84
CA ALA A 233 -12.77 -1.37 12.77
C ALA A 233 -13.54 -0.06 13.02
N THR A 234 -13.06 1.08 12.50
CA THR A 234 -13.80 2.36 12.59
C THR A 234 -14.10 2.94 11.21
N PRO A 235 -15.33 3.46 10.97
CA PRO A 235 -15.68 4.18 9.76
C PRO A 235 -15.29 5.67 9.78
N GLU A 236 -14.45 6.08 10.72
CA GLU A 236 -13.96 7.44 10.92
C GLU A 236 -12.43 7.57 10.78
N PHE A 237 -12.01 8.78 10.41
CA PHE A 237 -10.69 9.30 10.71
C PHE A 237 -10.80 10.43 11.73
N TYR A 238 -9.71 10.69 12.44
CA TYR A 238 -9.66 11.68 13.51
C TYR A 238 -8.52 12.68 13.29
N GLY A 239 -8.81 13.95 13.54
CA GLY A 239 -7.80 15.00 13.64
C GLY A 239 -7.09 14.93 14.99
N GLN A 240 -6.19 15.87 15.24
CA GLN A 240 -5.57 16.02 16.55
C GLN A 240 -5.11 17.44 16.81
N SER A 241 -5.42 17.95 18.01
CA SER A 241 -4.78 19.14 18.59
C SER A 241 -4.56 18.90 20.08
N GLY A 242 -3.31 19.01 20.53
CA GLY A 242 -2.91 18.55 21.86
C GLY A 242 -3.33 17.08 22.09
N ASN A 243 -4.07 16.85 23.17
CA ASN A 243 -4.57 15.52 23.55
C ASN A 243 -6.03 15.25 23.09
N LYS A 244 -6.57 16.05 22.18
CA LYS A 244 -7.94 15.88 21.65
C LYS A 244 -7.92 15.30 20.24
N TYR A 245 -8.77 14.32 19.98
CA TYR A 245 -8.87 13.59 18.70
C TYR A 245 -10.27 13.72 18.08
N PRO A 246 -10.68 14.91 17.60
CA PRO A 246 -12.00 15.09 17.02
C PRO A 246 -12.12 14.32 15.71
N VAL A 247 -13.31 13.83 15.38
CA VAL A 247 -13.59 13.20 14.08
C VAL A 247 -13.29 14.19 12.94
N SER A 248 -12.42 13.81 12.00
CA SER A 248 -12.03 14.63 10.85
C SER A 248 -12.76 14.24 9.58
N LEU A 249 -13.11 12.97 9.39
CA LEU A 249 -13.80 12.46 8.20
C LEU A 249 -14.58 11.19 8.54
N THR A 250 -15.74 10.96 7.91
CA THR A 250 -16.52 9.72 8.13
C THR A 250 -17.09 9.16 6.84
N THR A 251 -17.34 7.85 6.79
CA THR A 251 -18.07 7.21 5.69
C THR A 251 -19.40 7.93 5.38
N LYS A 252 -20.11 8.39 6.41
CA LYS A 252 -21.38 9.12 6.28
C LYS A 252 -21.19 10.52 5.70
N SER A 253 -20.18 11.28 6.15
CA SER A 253 -19.98 12.66 5.70
C SER A 253 -19.52 12.77 4.24
N LEU A 254 -18.95 11.69 3.71
CA LEU A 254 -18.52 11.51 2.33
C LEU A 254 -19.65 11.17 1.35
N LYS A 255 -20.81 10.69 1.83
CA LYS A 255 -21.86 10.09 0.98
C LYS A 255 -22.32 11.07 -0.12
N GLY A 256 -22.17 10.66 -1.37
CA GLY A 256 -22.59 11.41 -2.56
C GLY A 256 -21.67 12.56 -2.96
N LYS A 257 -20.48 12.67 -2.37
CA LYS A 257 -19.58 13.81 -2.58
C LYS A 257 -18.27 13.46 -3.27
N ILE A 258 -17.91 12.17 -3.35
CA ILE A 258 -16.71 11.72 -4.05
C ILE A 258 -17.00 11.65 -5.54
N LYS A 259 -16.21 12.37 -6.35
CA LYS A 259 -16.38 12.42 -7.80
C LYS A 259 -15.83 11.15 -8.46
N THR A 260 -16.55 10.58 -9.43
CA THR A 260 -16.05 9.45 -10.21
C THR A 260 -14.72 9.79 -10.89
N GLY A 261 -13.72 8.93 -10.73
CA GLY A 261 -12.35 9.19 -11.16
C GLY A 261 -11.40 9.63 -10.04
N THR A 262 -11.90 9.86 -8.82
CA THR A 262 -11.06 10.22 -7.68
C THR A 262 -9.99 9.16 -7.41
N VAL A 263 -8.78 9.61 -7.10
CA VAL A 263 -7.71 8.79 -6.56
C VAL A 263 -7.33 9.33 -5.19
N ALA A 264 -7.37 8.47 -4.18
CA ALA A 264 -7.09 8.84 -2.80
C ALA A 264 -5.88 8.11 -2.26
N SER A 265 -5.06 8.82 -1.48
CA SER A 265 -4.03 8.23 -0.62
C SER A 265 -4.30 8.63 0.83
N ALA A 266 -4.36 7.63 1.70
CA ALA A 266 -4.63 7.79 3.13
C ALA A 266 -3.44 7.32 3.96
N GLU A 267 -2.75 8.30 4.53
CA GLU A 267 -1.80 8.16 5.62
C GLU A 267 -2.57 8.13 6.95
N CYS A 268 -3.25 7.00 7.19
CA CYS A 268 -4.07 6.77 8.38
C CYS A 268 -3.83 5.32 8.85
N CYS A 269 -3.74 5.07 10.15
CA CYS A 269 -3.83 3.69 10.64
C CYS A 269 -5.11 3.03 10.12
N TYR A 270 -5.02 1.79 9.64
CA TYR A 270 -6.19 1.04 9.15
C TYR A 270 -6.98 1.73 8.02
N GLY A 271 -6.43 2.75 7.34
CA GLY A 271 -7.14 3.49 6.29
C GLY A 271 -7.59 2.62 5.11
N ALA A 272 -6.94 1.49 4.89
CA ALA A 272 -7.30 0.46 3.91
C ALA A 272 -7.75 -0.86 4.56
N GLU A 273 -8.15 -0.87 5.83
CA GLU A 273 -8.70 -2.07 6.46
C GLU A 273 -10.03 -2.48 5.81
N LEU A 274 -10.19 -3.78 5.57
CA LEU A 274 -11.40 -4.39 5.01
C LEU A 274 -12.15 -5.18 6.08
N TYR A 275 -12.44 -4.55 7.22
CA TYR A 275 -13.20 -5.16 8.31
C TYR A 275 -14.59 -5.60 7.84
N ASN A 276 -15.24 -6.48 8.61
CA ASN A 276 -16.57 -6.98 8.30
C ASN A 276 -17.65 -6.06 8.94
N PRO A 277 -18.23 -5.09 8.20
CA PRO A 277 -19.21 -4.17 8.77
C PRO A 277 -20.50 -4.87 9.21
N MET A 278 -20.84 -6.00 8.60
CA MET A 278 -22.08 -6.73 8.89
C MET A 278 -22.04 -7.41 10.25
N VAL A 279 -20.89 -8.01 10.60
CA VAL A 279 -20.70 -8.65 11.90
C VAL A 279 -20.54 -7.62 13.01
N LEU A 280 -19.89 -6.50 12.72
CA LEU A 280 -19.59 -5.46 13.71
C LEU A 280 -20.75 -4.46 13.90
N GLY A 281 -21.75 -4.45 13.02
CA GLY A 281 -22.84 -3.47 13.08
C GLY A 281 -22.39 -2.03 12.79
N LEU A 282 -21.32 -1.87 11.98
CA LEU A 282 -20.69 -0.58 11.68
C LEU A 282 -20.93 -0.16 10.24
N ASP A 283 -20.76 1.13 9.95
CA ASP A 283 -20.67 1.60 8.56
C ASP A 283 -19.48 0.92 7.85
N MET A 284 -19.53 0.85 6.52
CA MET A 284 -18.43 0.29 5.74
C MET A 284 -17.12 1.09 5.90
N PRO A 285 -15.96 0.44 5.68
CA PRO A 285 -14.66 1.13 5.72
C PRO A 285 -14.64 2.37 4.83
N ILE A 286 -13.91 3.42 5.25
CA ILE A 286 -13.80 4.66 4.46
C ILE A 286 -13.30 4.37 3.04
N CYS A 287 -12.30 3.51 2.89
CA CYS A 287 -11.80 3.09 1.57
C CYS A 287 -12.90 2.52 0.66
N GLN A 288 -13.80 1.71 1.22
CA GLN A 288 -14.95 1.15 0.48
C GLN A 288 -16.01 2.20 0.16
N SER A 289 -16.17 3.22 1.00
CA SER A 289 -17.04 4.36 0.69
C SER A 289 -16.54 5.18 -0.49
N TYR A 290 -15.21 5.35 -0.63
CA TYR A 290 -14.60 5.99 -1.82
C TYR A 290 -14.87 5.16 -3.08
N LEU A 291 -14.56 3.87 -3.05
CA LEU A 291 -14.72 2.97 -4.20
C LEU A 291 -16.20 2.88 -4.65
N ARG A 292 -17.14 2.75 -3.71
CA ARG A 292 -18.59 2.73 -3.99
C ARG A 292 -19.08 3.97 -4.75
N GLN A 293 -18.42 5.11 -4.58
CA GLN A 293 -18.76 6.38 -5.23
C GLN A 293 -18.05 6.58 -6.58
N GLY A 294 -17.28 5.58 -7.02
CA GLY A 294 -16.60 5.58 -8.31
C GLY A 294 -15.17 6.13 -8.27
N ALA A 295 -14.52 6.16 -7.11
CA ALA A 295 -13.08 6.37 -7.05
C ALA A 295 -12.36 5.30 -7.89
N TYR A 296 -11.36 5.71 -8.67
CA TYR A 296 -10.56 4.80 -9.49
C TYR A 296 -9.50 4.08 -8.68
N GLY A 297 -8.97 4.73 -7.62
CA GLY A 297 -7.94 4.16 -6.78
C GLY A 297 -8.04 4.66 -5.34
N TYR A 298 -7.77 3.77 -4.39
CA TYR A 298 -7.57 4.11 -2.99
C TYR A 298 -6.30 3.42 -2.48
N PHE A 299 -5.38 4.16 -1.91
CA PHE A 299 -4.12 3.65 -1.38
C PHE A 299 -4.01 3.95 0.11
N GLY A 300 -3.72 2.94 0.92
CA GLY A 300 -3.63 3.13 2.38
C GLY A 300 -3.12 1.90 3.12
N SER A 301 -2.94 2.07 4.43
CA SER A 301 -2.45 1.03 5.33
C SER A 301 -3.57 0.11 5.81
N THR A 302 -3.33 -1.19 5.85
CA THR A 302 -4.26 -2.18 6.45
C THR A 302 -4.11 -2.30 7.97
N THR A 303 -3.00 -1.80 8.52
CA THR A 303 -2.62 -1.90 9.95
C THR A 303 -2.18 -0.53 10.49
N ILE A 304 -1.64 -0.47 11.70
CA ILE A 304 -1.07 0.74 12.29
C ILE A 304 0.00 1.34 11.35
N ALA A 305 -0.16 2.60 10.97
CA ALA A 305 0.80 3.35 10.17
C ALA A 305 1.56 4.37 11.02
N TYR A 306 2.75 4.73 10.54
CA TYR A 306 3.67 5.60 11.24
C TYR A 306 4.30 6.60 10.26
N GLY A 307 4.48 7.84 10.71
CA GLY A 307 5.24 8.86 9.99
C GLY A 307 5.73 9.97 10.94
N PRO A 308 6.78 10.72 10.57
CA PRO A 308 7.26 11.88 11.33
C PRO A 308 6.22 13.02 11.39
N ALA A 309 6.30 13.87 12.42
CA ALA A 309 5.38 15.00 12.56
C ALA A 309 5.74 16.20 11.64
N ASP A 310 7.03 16.41 11.39
CA ASP A 310 7.60 17.65 10.83
C ASP A 310 8.57 17.42 9.65
N SER A 311 8.69 16.19 9.20
CA SER A 311 9.45 15.79 8.00
C SER A 311 8.64 14.74 7.24
N ASN A 312 9.21 14.08 6.22
CA ASN A 312 8.53 12.96 5.55
C ASN A 312 9.39 11.69 5.61
N GLY A 313 8.75 10.61 6.03
CA GLY A 313 9.32 9.26 6.09
C GLY A 313 8.20 8.22 6.06
N SER A 314 8.52 6.94 5.94
CA SER A 314 7.53 5.86 6.10
C SER A 314 6.21 6.11 5.32
N ALA A 315 5.08 6.28 6.01
CA ALA A 315 3.76 6.46 5.39
C ALA A 315 3.67 7.71 4.51
N ASP A 316 4.31 8.83 4.89
CA ASP A 316 4.34 10.06 4.09
C ASP A 316 4.89 9.77 2.69
N LEU A 317 6.08 9.16 2.63
CA LEU A 317 6.80 8.95 1.37
C LEU A 317 6.08 8.00 0.44
N ILE A 318 5.56 6.88 0.95
CA ILE A 318 4.89 5.89 0.09
C ILE A 318 3.57 6.44 -0.47
N CYS A 319 2.82 7.23 0.31
CA CYS A 319 1.62 7.93 -0.14
C CYS A 319 1.92 8.99 -1.20
N GLN A 320 2.95 9.82 -0.97
CA GLN A 320 3.39 10.83 -1.92
C GLN A 320 3.80 10.21 -3.26
N TYR A 321 4.62 9.15 -3.21
CA TYR A 321 5.12 8.52 -4.43
C TYR A 321 3.99 7.90 -5.25
N PHE A 322 2.97 7.34 -4.59
CA PHE A 322 1.77 6.85 -5.26
C PHE A 322 1.06 7.97 -6.02
N LEU A 323 0.69 9.07 -5.34
CA LEU A 323 -0.05 10.17 -5.99
C LEU A 323 0.76 10.85 -7.09
N ARG A 324 2.07 11.03 -6.90
CA ARG A 324 2.95 11.60 -7.94
C ARG A 324 2.96 10.72 -9.18
N SER A 325 3.09 9.41 -9.04
CA SER A 325 3.06 8.51 -10.20
C SER A 325 1.73 8.54 -10.95
N ILE A 326 0.60 8.79 -10.27
CA ILE A 326 -0.70 9.01 -10.92
C ILE A 326 -0.67 10.28 -11.79
N LEU A 327 -0.12 11.39 -11.27
CA LEU A 327 0.04 12.64 -12.03
C LEU A 327 0.99 12.47 -13.22
N GLU A 328 1.99 11.61 -13.11
CA GLU A 328 2.89 11.22 -14.20
C GLU A 328 2.22 10.28 -15.23
N GLY A 329 0.95 9.93 -15.04
CA GLY A 329 0.15 9.13 -15.97
C GLY A 329 0.33 7.62 -15.85
N ALA A 330 0.89 7.14 -14.73
CA ALA A 330 0.92 5.71 -14.43
C ALA A 330 -0.50 5.17 -14.23
N SER A 331 -0.69 3.87 -14.50
CA SER A 331 -1.92 3.21 -14.05
C SER A 331 -1.96 3.14 -12.52
N ILE A 332 -3.11 2.91 -11.90
CA ILE A 332 -3.17 2.83 -10.43
C ILE A 332 -2.28 1.71 -9.87
N GLY A 333 -2.21 0.56 -10.57
CA GLY A 333 -1.37 -0.55 -10.14
C GLY A 333 0.12 -0.27 -10.37
N GLU A 334 0.45 0.40 -11.49
CA GLU A 334 1.81 0.84 -11.78
C GLU A 334 2.28 1.89 -10.76
N ALA A 335 1.43 2.85 -10.41
CA ALA A 335 1.71 3.85 -9.39
C ALA A 335 2.01 3.21 -8.03
N ALA A 336 1.26 2.18 -7.63
CA ALA A 336 1.56 1.45 -6.39
C ALA A 336 2.89 0.69 -6.45
N LEU A 337 3.22 0.08 -7.60
CA LEU A 337 4.52 -0.58 -7.80
C LEU A 337 5.67 0.43 -7.77
N LEU A 338 5.55 1.55 -8.48
CA LEU A 338 6.51 2.65 -8.48
C LEU A 338 6.70 3.22 -7.08
N ALA A 339 5.61 3.47 -6.34
CA ALA A 339 5.67 3.97 -4.97
C ALA A 339 6.51 3.04 -4.08
N ARG A 340 6.26 1.74 -4.15
CA ARG A 340 7.03 0.72 -3.40
C ARG A 340 8.50 0.70 -3.83
N GLN A 341 8.80 0.71 -5.13
CA GLN A 341 10.17 0.69 -5.63
C GLN A 341 10.94 1.97 -5.28
N GLN A 342 10.31 3.14 -5.38
CA GLN A 342 10.91 4.42 -5.00
C GLN A 342 11.13 4.50 -3.48
N PHE A 343 10.16 4.04 -2.68
CA PHE A 343 10.26 3.96 -1.22
C PHE A 343 11.45 3.11 -0.80
N VAL A 344 11.56 1.90 -1.37
CA VAL A 344 12.70 1.02 -1.12
C VAL A 344 13.99 1.66 -1.61
N THR A 345 14.01 2.26 -2.80
CA THR A 345 15.20 2.93 -3.37
C THR A 345 15.73 4.03 -2.45
N LYS A 346 14.84 4.85 -1.88
CA LYS A 346 15.18 5.99 -1.02
C LYS A 346 15.91 5.58 0.27
N ALA A 347 15.57 4.44 0.86
CA ALA A 347 16.23 3.94 2.06
C ALA A 347 17.62 3.38 1.74
N GLN A 348 18.68 3.85 2.40
CA GLN A 348 20.02 3.25 2.24
C GLN A 348 20.05 1.79 2.70
N GLN A 349 19.40 1.52 3.84
CA GLN A 349 19.17 0.21 4.42
C GLN A 349 17.72 0.25 4.92
N MET A 350 16.91 -0.76 4.60
CA MET A 350 15.53 -0.84 5.07
C MET A 350 15.54 -1.19 6.55
N ASP A 351 14.99 -0.32 7.38
CA ASP A 351 14.82 -0.59 8.80
C ASP A 351 13.50 -1.36 9.07
N PRO A 352 13.23 -1.83 10.30
CA PRO A 352 11.97 -2.49 10.65
C PRO A 352 10.71 -1.65 10.34
N MET A 353 10.73 -0.33 10.54
CA MET A 353 9.60 0.53 10.22
C MET A 353 9.40 0.64 8.71
N ASP A 354 10.49 0.76 7.94
CA ASP A 354 10.42 0.74 6.48
C ASP A 354 9.82 -0.59 5.97
N LEU A 355 10.25 -1.72 6.53
CA LEU A 355 9.72 -3.05 6.19
C LEU A 355 8.23 -3.19 6.56
N LYS A 356 7.82 -2.66 7.72
CA LYS A 356 6.40 -2.61 8.13
C LYS A 356 5.58 -1.78 7.13
N THR A 357 6.01 -0.54 6.85
CA THR A 357 5.33 0.35 5.90
C THR A 357 5.19 -0.28 4.52
N LEU A 358 6.24 -0.89 3.98
CA LEU A 358 6.18 -1.52 2.68
C LEU A 358 5.14 -2.67 2.63
N ALA A 359 5.04 -3.44 3.72
CA ALA A 359 4.18 -4.61 3.82
C ALA A 359 2.69 -4.27 3.90
N GLN A 360 2.32 -3.21 4.62
CA GLN A 360 0.92 -2.93 4.99
C GLN A 360 0.15 -2.03 4.02
N PHE A 361 0.84 -1.36 3.08
CA PHE A 361 0.16 -0.45 2.16
C PHE A 361 -0.38 -1.18 0.92
N CYS A 362 -1.70 -1.13 0.76
CA CYS A 362 -2.45 -1.76 -0.32
C CYS A 362 -3.06 -0.71 -1.25
N VAL A 363 -3.20 -1.07 -2.53
CA VAL A 363 -3.95 -0.29 -3.53
C VAL A 363 -5.23 -1.04 -3.87
N TYR A 364 -6.35 -0.32 -3.78
CA TYR A 364 -7.66 -0.81 -4.17
C TYR A 364 -8.18 -0.10 -5.43
N GLY A 365 -8.68 -0.88 -6.38
CA GLY A 365 -9.13 -0.47 -7.69
C GLY A 365 -8.71 -1.48 -8.77
N ASP A 366 -9.03 -1.16 -10.03
CA ASP A 366 -8.57 -1.94 -11.19
C ASP A 366 -7.17 -1.48 -11.64
N PRO A 367 -6.13 -2.35 -11.56
CA PRO A 367 -4.74 -1.97 -11.78
C PRO A 367 -4.43 -1.40 -13.18
N SER A 368 -5.29 -1.65 -14.18
CA SER A 368 -5.08 -1.16 -15.55
C SER A 368 -5.68 0.23 -15.82
N ILE A 369 -6.39 0.82 -14.86
CA ILE A 369 -6.95 2.17 -15.01
C ILE A 369 -5.82 3.19 -15.00
N HIS A 370 -5.79 4.07 -16.02
CA HIS A 370 -4.92 5.25 -16.10
C HIS A 370 -5.75 6.51 -15.82
N PRO A 371 -5.74 7.06 -14.59
CA PRO A 371 -6.58 8.22 -14.25
C PRO A 371 -6.25 9.45 -15.11
N VAL A 372 -4.96 9.68 -15.35
CA VAL A 372 -4.42 10.79 -16.15
C VAL A 372 -3.94 10.24 -17.51
N LEU A 373 -4.40 10.87 -18.59
CA LEU A 373 -3.93 10.60 -19.95
C LEU A 373 -2.56 11.26 -20.16
N LYS A 374 -1.58 10.49 -20.63
CA LYS A 374 -0.31 11.03 -21.10
C LYS A 374 -0.54 11.78 -22.42
N PRO A 375 0.04 12.98 -22.63
CA PRO A 375 -0.01 13.64 -23.92
C PRO A 375 0.57 12.71 -24.99
N GLU A 376 -0.20 12.42 -26.04
CA GLU A 376 0.35 11.70 -27.19
C GLU A 376 1.32 12.63 -27.92
N ALA A 377 2.59 12.23 -28.01
CA ALA A 377 3.52 12.89 -28.91
C ALA A 377 2.97 12.75 -30.33
N LYS A 378 2.78 13.87 -31.03
CA LYS A 378 2.41 13.91 -32.46
C LYS A 378 3.53 13.26 -33.27
N THR A 379 3.53 11.94 -33.34
CA THR A 379 4.47 11.16 -34.11
C THR A 379 3.81 10.85 -35.45
N LYS A 380 4.43 11.29 -36.55
CA LYS A 380 4.07 10.82 -37.90
C LYS A 380 4.51 9.35 -37.96
N SER A 381 3.59 8.41 -38.01
CA SER A 381 3.94 6.99 -38.21
C SER A 381 2.86 6.26 -38.99
N MET A 382 3.33 5.59 -40.06
CA MET A 382 2.58 4.85 -41.07
C MET A 382 2.55 3.32 -40.85
N VAL A 383 2.99 2.74 -39.71
CA VAL A 383 3.40 1.30 -39.74
C VAL A 383 2.91 0.40 -38.57
N ALA A 384 2.08 0.84 -37.62
CA ALA A 384 1.43 -0.08 -36.66
C ALA A 384 0.10 0.48 -36.14
N SER A 385 -0.87 -0.38 -35.83
CA SER A 385 -2.11 0.07 -35.17
C SER A 385 -1.80 0.67 -33.80
N THR A 386 -2.55 1.69 -33.39
CA THR A 386 -2.37 2.41 -32.10
C THR A 386 -2.36 1.43 -30.91
N ALA A 387 -3.21 0.40 -30.96
CA ALA A 387 -3.30 -0.62 -29.91
C ALA A 387 -2.04 -1.48 -29.79
N GLN A 388 -1.45 -1.91 -30.91
CA GLN A 388 -0.22 -2.70 -30.91
C GLN A 388 0.97 -1.87 -30.40
N THR A 389 1.05 -0.59 -30.80
CA THR A 389 2.07 0.34 -30.31
C THR A 389 1.94 0.57 -28.80
N ALA A 390 0.72 0.79 -28.30
CA ALA A 390 0.47 0.94 -26.86
C ALA A 390 0.90 -0.31 -26.07
N ARG A 391 0.63 -1.50 -26.63
CA ARG A 391 1.05 -2.77 -26.04
C ARG A 391 2.56 -2.92 -25.93
N PHE A 392 3.30 -2.58 -26.99
CA PHE A 392 4.77 -2.63 -26.94
C PHE A 392 5.34 -1.67 -25.89
N ARG A 393 4.84 -0.43 -25.82
CA ARG A 393 5.27 0.55 -24.80
C ARG A 393 4.98 0.04 -23.38
N ARG A 394 3.82 -0.60 -23.16
CA ARG A 394 3.52 -1.26 -21.87
C ARG A 394 4.55 -2.34 -21.57
N SER A 395 4.82 -3.23 -22.51
CA SER A 395 5.79 -4.32 -22.34
C SER A 395 7.20 -3.81 -21.97
N GLU A 396 7.70 -2.77 -22.63
CA GLU A 396 8.98 -2.14 -22.29
C GLU A 396 8.98 -1.52 -20.88
N THR A 397 7.90 -0.82 -20.54
CA THR A 397 7.71 -0.25 -19.19
C THR A 397 7.72 -1.36 -18.14
N ARG A 398 7.02 -2.48 -18.39
CA ARG A 398 6.99 -3.65 -17.51
C ARG A 398 8.36 -4.31 -17.38
N ALA A 399 9.13 -4.42 -18.46
CA ALA A 399 10.49 -4.95 -18.42
C ALA A 399 11.41 -4.10 -17.54
N LYS A 400 11.36 -2.77 -17.67
CA LYS A 400 12.10 -1.83 -16.83
C LYS A 400 11.71 -1.97 -15.35
N LEU A 401 10.41 -1.98 -15.06
CA LEU A 401 9.90 -2.14 -13.68
C LEU A 401 10.34 -3.47 -13.07
N LYS A 402 10.33 -4.55 -13.86
CA LYS A 402 10.84 -5.86 -13.42
C LYS A 402 12.33 -5.79 -13.10
N GLN A 403 13.14 -5.20 -13.98
CA GLN A 403 14.58 -5.04 -13.77
C GLN A 403 14.88 -4.25 -12.49
N THR A 404 14.13 -3.17 -12.22
CA THR A 404 14.23 -2.41 -10.96
C THR A 404 13.92 -3.30 -9.76
N GLY A 405 12.80 -4.04 -9.78
CA GLY A 405 12.43 -4.93 -8.68
C GLY A 405 13.47 -6.03 -8.43
N ASP A 406 13.95 -6.68 -9.49
CA ASP A 406 15.01 -7.70 -9.42
C ASP A 406 16.29 -7.11 -8.82
N PHE A 407 16.68 -5.89 -9.23
CA PHE A 407 17.84 -5.19 -8.68
C PHE A 407 17.67 -4.86 -7.20
N LEU A 408 16.51 -4.32 -6.80
CA LEU A 408 16.25 -3.98 -5.40
C LEU A 408 16.28 -5.22 -4.51
N LYS A 409 15.64 -6.32 -4.94
CA LYS A 409 15.69 -7.61 -4.24
C LYS A 409 17.14 -8.08 -4.05
N ALA A 410 17.96 -7.98 -5.10
CA ALA A 410 19.33 -8.49 -5.07
C ALA A 410 20.29 -7.62 -4.24
N THR A 411 20.02 -6.32 -4.12
CA THR A 411 21.02 -5.36 -3.63
C THR A 411 20.62 -4.60 -2.37
N LYS A 412 19.33 -4.54 -2.02
CA LYS A 412 18.87 -3.71 -0.90
C LYS A 412 19.20 -4.37 0.45
N PRO A 413 19.99 -3.71 1.32
CA PRO A 413 20.20 -4.20 2.68
C PRO A 413 18.92 -4.01 3.51
N THR A 414 18.62 -4.98 4.37
CA THR A 414 17.38 -4.98 5.18
C THR A 414 17.68 -5.35 6.62
N ALA A 415 16.89 -4.82 7.55
CA ALA A 415 16.85 -5.27 8.92
C ALA A 415 16.47 -6.77 8.98
N SER A 416 17.13 -7.50 9.88
CA SER A 416 16.83 -8.91 10.14
C SER A 416 15.52 -9.07 10.91
N LYS A 417 15.23 -10.30 11.32
CA LYS A 417 14.32 -10.55 12.45
C LYS A 417 14.87 -9.90 13.73
N PRO A 418 14.02 -9.58 14.72
CA PRO A 418 14.44 -9.01 15.99
C PRO A 418 15.42 -9.91 16.76
N GLU A 419 16.41 -9.31 17.43
CA GLU A 419 17.42 -9.98 18.26
C GLU A 419 17.28 -9.56 19.75
N PRO A 420 16.15 -9.87 20.44
CA PRO A 420 15.82 -9.29 21.75
C PRO A 420 16.80 -9.67 22.87
N ARG A 421 17.50 -10.79 22.74
CA ARG A 421 18.50 -11.26 23.72
C ARG A 421 19.88 -10.62 23.53
N ARG A 422 20.06 -9.78 22.50
CA ARG A 422 21.36 -9.20 22.19
C ARG A 422 21.73 -8.10 23.16
N ARG A 423 22.93 -8.20 23.74
CA ARG A 423 23.48 -7.15 24.61
C ARG A 423 23.76 -5.87 23.82
N ILE A 424 23.24 -4.76 24.31
CA ILE A 424 23.51 -3.40 23.81
C ILE A 424 24.78 -2.88 24.48
N ALA A 425 25.70 -2.30 23.72
CA ALA A 425 26.92 -1.69 24.26
C ALA A 425 26.57 -0.53 25.22
N ALA A 426 27.31 -0.37 26.31
CA ALA A 426 27.01 0.62 27.36
C ALA A 426 26.88 2.06 26.80
N LYS A 427 27.78 2.45 25.88
CA LYS A 427 27.76 3.77 25.21
C LYS A 427 26.53 3.97 24.30
N ALA A 428 26.07 2.91 23.66
CA ALA A 428 24.83 2.96 22.86
C ALA A 428 23.61 3.06 23.80
N LYS A 429 23.60 2.33 24.93
CA LYS A 429 22.50 2.32 25.89
C LYS A 429 22.20 3.71 26.46
N SER A 430 23.21 4.48 26.87
CA SER A 430 23.00 5.86 27.37
C SER A 430 22.44 6.78 26.28
N THR A 431 22.94 6.64 25.05
CA THR A 431 22.46 7.43 23.90
C THR A 431 21.00 7.08 23.57
N LEU A 432 20.65 5.80 23.51
CA LEU A 432 19.29 5.33 23.28
C LEU A 432 18.31 5.83 24.35
N ALA A 433 18.71 5.86 25.62
CA ALA A 433 17.88 6.40 26.70
C ALA A 433 17.59 7.91 26.51
N ARG A 434 18.56 8.70 26.02
CA ARG A 434 18.36 10.11 25.68
C ARG A 434 17.42 10.26 24.49
N ILE A 435 17.64 9.50 23.41
CA ILE A 435 16.79 9.52 22.22
C ILE A 435 15.35 9.11 22.56
N ALA A 436 15.15 8.10 23.41
CA ALA A 436 13.82 7.73 23.88
C ALA A 436 13.11 8.89 24.57
N ALA A 437 13.79 9.60 25.48
CA ALA A 437 13.22 10.75 26.16
C ALA A 437 12.90 11.92 25.21
N GLU A 438 13.76 12.13 24.21
CA GLU A 438 13.54 13.14 23.16
C GLU A 438 12.29 12.83 22.33
N GLY A 439 12.09 11.55 21.97
CA GLY A 439 10.85 11.05 21.37
C GLY A 439 9.69 10.88 22.36
N GLY A 440 9.75 11.45 23.58
CA GLY A 440 8.66 11.40 24.55
C GLY A 440 8.45 10.05 25.27
N LEU A 441 9.27 9.04 24.99
CA LEU A 441 9.24 7.72 25.64
C LEU A 441 10.00 7.71 26.97
N SER A 442 9.90 6.59 27.69
CA SER A 442 10.70 6.40 28.90
C SER A 442 12.20 6.28 28.61
N ARG A 443 13.06 6.91 29.41
CA ARG A 443 14.51 6.60 29.46
C ARG A 443 14.79 5.13 29.76
N LYS A 444 13.82 4.43 30.37
CA LYS A 444 13.88 2.98 30.63
C LYS A 444 13.24 2.15 29.51
N GLN A 445 12.78 2.78 28.43
CA GLN A 445 12.15 2.09 27.30
C GLN A 445 13.13 1.06 26.72
N ALA A 446 12.65 -0.17 26.55
CA ALA A 446 13.44 -1.22 25.94
C ALA A 446 13.52 -1.01 24.42
N PHE A 447 14.73 -1.12 23.88
CA PHE A 447 14.96 -1.17 22.44
C PHE A 447 15.21 -2.61 22.00
N VAL A 448 14.56 -2.99 20.91
CA VAL A 448 14.77 -4.27 20.23
C VAL A 448 15.84 -4.09 19.15
N PRO A 449 16.95 -4.86 19.17
CA PRO A 449 18.00 -4.78 18.16
C PRO A 449 17.64 -5.55 16.89
N TYR A 450 18.06 -5.04 15.74
CA TYR A 450 17.92 -5.67 14.42
C TYR A 450 19.26 -5.55 13.68
N LYS A 451 19.82 -6.67 13.25
CA LYS A 451 21.04 -6.67 12.44
C LYS A 451 20.70 -6.33 10.99
N VAL A 452 21.50 -5.50 10.32
CA VAL A 452 21.33 -5.31 8.88
C VAL A 452 21.97 -6.47 8.12
N LYS A 453 21.21 -7.05 7.19
CA LYS A 453 21.64 -8.11 6.26
C LYS A 453 21.75 -7.54 4.84
N GLY A 454 22.55 -8.19 3.99
CA GLY A 454 22.66 -7.84 2.57
C GLY A 454 23.49 -6.58 2.27
N ALA A 455 24.47 -6.23 3.12
CA ALA A 455 25.38 -5.13 2.82
C ALA A 455 26.03 -5.32 1.43
N PRO A 456 26.12 -4.28 0.57
CA PRO A 456 26.83 -4.42 -0.68
C PRO A 456 28.29 -4.82 -0.37
N PRO A 457 28.90 -5.76 -1.11
CA PRO A 457 30.35 -5.79 -1.12
C PRO A 457 30.85 -4.41 -1.58
N PRO A 458 31.92 -3.84 -0.98
CA PRO A 458 32.52 -2.63 -1.51
C PRO A 458 32.94 -2.90 -2.96
N ARG A 459 32.40 -2.12 -3.90
CA ARG A 459 32.78 -2.21 -5.32
C ARG A 459 34.12 -1.50 -5.50
N GLY A 460 35.10 -2.23 -6.02
CA GLY A 460 36.35 -1.67 -6.55
C GLY A 460 37.59 -1.96 -5.70
N GLY A 461 38.02 -3.22 -5.67
CA GLY A 461 39.36 -3.58 -5.21
C GLY A 461 39.92 -4.68 -6.10
N LYS A 462 41.05 -4.42 -6.77
CA LYS A 462 41.84 -5.45 -7.46
C LYS A 462 42.04 -6.64 -6.51
N LYS A 463 41.97 -7.88 -7.04
CA LYS A 463 42.31 -9.10 -6.30
C LYS A 463 43.69 -8.88 -5.64
N GLY A 464 43.73 -8.75 -4.31
CA GLY A 464 44.98 -8.58 -3.56
C GLY A 464 44.97 -7.52 -2.44
N VAL A 465 44.01 -6.59 -2.39
CA VAL A 465 43.92 -5.64 -1.26
C VAL A 465 42.99 -6.21 -0.19
N ALA A 466 43.47 -6.26 1.07
CA ALA A 466 42.67 -6.69 2.22
C ALA A 466 41.32 -5.96 2.22
N LYS A 467 40.23 -6.73 2.20
CA LYS A 467 38.86 -6.20 2.23
C LYS A 467 38.71 -5.38 3.52
N ALA A 468 38.60 -4.06 3.41
CA ALA A 468 38.15 -3.24 4.53
C ALA A 468 36.75 -3.73 4.91
N ALA A 469 36.63 -4.41 6.05
CA ALA A 469 35.34 -4.86 6.54
C ALA A 469 34.48 -3.63 6.84
N THR A 470 33.36 -3.48 6.13
CA THR A 470 32.39 -2.44 6.46
C THR A 470 31.92 -2.67 7.90
N ALA A 471 31.98 -1.61 8.72
CA ALA A 471 31.57 -1.71 10.12
C ALA A 471 30.12 -2.23 10.19
N PRO A 472 29.83 -3.22 11.05
CA PRO A 472 28.50 -3.81 11.12
C PRO A 472 27.48 -2.75 11.53
N SER A 473 26.37 -2.66 10.79
CA SER A 473 25.26 -1.77 11.11
C SER A 473 24.09 -2.52 11.75
N ARG A 474 23.40 -1.82 12.65
CA ARG A 474 22.18 -2.28 13.32
C ARG A 474 21.15 -1.17 13.43
N TYR A 475 19.91 -1.57 13.60
CA TYR A 475 18.83 -0.70 14.05
C TYR A 475 18.37 -1.12 15.43
N PHE A 476 17.97 -0.14 16.22
CA PHE A 476 17.30 -0.32 17.50
C PHE A 476 15.92 0.31 17.39
N LEU A 477 14.87 -0.49 17.56
CA LEU A 477 13.49 -0.01 17.55
C LEU A 477 12.92 -0.04 18.97
N ALA A 478 12.29 1.06 19.38
CA ALA A 478 11.40 1.11 20.52
C ALA A 478 10.05 1.64 20.07
N VAL A 479 8.98 0.91 20.38
CA VAL A 479 7.60 1.41 20.27
C VAL A 479 7.05 1.52 21.68
N GLY A 480 6.26 2.54 21.96
CA GLY A 480 5.62 2.69 23.25
C GLY A 480 4.75 3.93 23.37
N MET A 481 4.20 4.10 24.56
CA MET A 481 3.37 5.25 24.91
C MET A 481 4.23 6.47 25.29
N PRO A 482 3.87 7.69 24.86
CA PRO A 482 4.44 8.91 25.39
C PRO A 482 4.20 9.01 26.90
N ARG A 483 5.21 9.45 27.65
CA ARG A 483 5.16 9.64 29.11
C ARG A 483 4.06 10.57 29.58
N SER A 484 3.70 11.55 28.75
CA SER A 484 2.75 12.62 29.06
C SER A 484 1.30 12.27 28.74
N GLN A 485 1.01 11.09 28.18
CA GLN A 485 -0.33 10.70 27.76
C GLN A 485 -0.96 9.60 28.63
N LYS A 486 -2.29 9.54 28.60
CA LYS A 486 -3.10 8.48 29.19
C LYS A 486 -2.84 7.13 28.48
N PRO A 487 -3.17 5.98 29.09
CA PRO A 487 -2.89 4.64 28.56
C PRO A 487 -3.42 4.34 27.13
N ASP A 488 -4.36 5.14 26.64
CA ASP A 488 -5.05 5.07 25.34
C ASP A 488 -4.54 6.10 24.30
N GLY A 489 -3.49 6.85 24.62
CA GLY A 489 -2.84 7.80 23.72
C GLY A 489 -2.10 7.20 22.53
N GLN A 490 -1.65 8.10 21.65
CA GLN A 490 -0.93 7.79 20.41
C GLN A 490 0.43 7.12 20.70
N LYS A 491 0.73 6.00 20.03
CA LYS A 491 2.04 5.34 20.14
C LYS A 491 3.12 6.12 19.38
N ILE A 492 4.34 6.06 19.90
CA ILE A 492 5.54 6.60 19.25
C ILE A 492 6.48 5.45 18.95
N ALA A 493 7.03 5.44 17.74
CA ALA A 493 8.09 4.54 17.33
C ALA A 493 9.40 5.34 17.17
N VAL A 494 10.42 4.94 17.91
CA VAL A 494 11.77 5.52 17.85
C VAL A 494 12.70 4.49 17.25
N ILE A 495 13.36 4.86 16.15
CA ILE A 495 14.36 4.01 15.51
C ILE A 495 15.73 4.69 15.53
N ALA A 496 16.76 3.98 15.98
CA ALA A 496 18.14 4.48 16.01
C ALA A 496 19.09 3.56 15.26
N LYS A 497 19.97 4.14 14.44
CA LYS A 497 20.98 3.43 13.66
C LYS A 497 22.32 3.40 14.39
N GLU A 498 22.89 2.21 14.53
CA GLU A 498 24.22 1.98 15.07
C GLU A 498 25.18 1.56 13.97
N VAL A 499 26.39 2.13 13.98
CA VAL A 499 27.53 1.66 13.18
C VAL A 499 28.74 1.53 14.10
N GLY A 500 29.30 0.32 14.19
CA GLY A 500 30.51 0.07 14.98
C GLY A 500 30.39 0.44 16.46
N GLY A 501 29.25 0.17 17.11
CA GLY A 501 29.03 0.45 18.53
C GLY A 501 28.59 1.89 18.86
N LYS A 502 28.48 2.77 17.87
CA LYS A 502 28.06 4.17 18.03
C LYS A 502 26.71 4.40 17.35
N ILE A 503 25.80 5.08 18.03
CA ILE A 503 24.57 5.58 17.40
C ILE A 503 24.94 6.79 16.53
N ILE A 504 24.55 6.76 15.26
CA ILE A 504 24.91 7.78 14.27
C ILE A 504 23.71 8.56 13.72
N ASP A 505 22.49 8.03 13.89
CA ASP A 505 21.26 8.60 13.35
C ASP A 505 20.06 8.04 14.12
N TYR A 506 18.94 8.77 14.16
CA TYR A 506 17.67 8.30 14.68
C TYR A 506 16.48 9.04 14.04
N ARG A 507 15.32 8.40 14.08
CA ARG A 507 14.05 8.96 13.64
C ARG A 507 12.96 8.68 14.68
N ILE A 508 12.02 9.62 14.79
CA ILE A 508 10.86 9.52 15.65
C ILE A 508 9.63 9.53 14.74
N TYR A 509 8.80 8.51 14.89
CA TYR A 509 7.56 8.35 14.16
C TYR A 509 6.38 8.35 15.11
N TYR A 510 5.29 8.93 14.65
CA TYR A 510 4.04 9.03 15.37
C TYR A 510 3.03 8.11 14.70
N GLN A 511 2.29 7.36 15.51
CA GLN A 511 1.17 6.55 15.04
C GLN A 511 0.15 7.43 14.33
N ARG A 512 -0.31 6.97 13.16
CA ARG A 512 -1.04 7.78 12.19
C ARG A 512 -2.54 7.76 12.25
#